data_AF-A0A1V3TSM7-F1
#
_entry.id   AF-A0A1V3TSM7-F1
#
_cell.length_a   1.000
_cell.length_b   1.000
_cell.length_c   1.000
_cell.angle_alpha   90.00
_cell.angle_beta   90.00
_cell.angle_gamma   90.00
#
_symmetry.space_group_name_H-M   'P 1'
#
loop_
_entity.id
_entity.type
_entity.pdbx_description
1 polymer ?
#
loop_
_entity_poly.entity_id
_entity_poly.type
_entity_poly.pdbx_seq_one_letter_code
_entity_poly.pdbx_strand_id
1 'polypeptide(L)'
;MSSLLKLKHIKQRFLTNSTSLTEQDLELWVHLYALAKQQQQFAHALYPSLAQLNSPLLTQAEQIKLQDTLLRRTKGTLLKQLDQISDPHTQRYLLSLLAD
;
A
#
# COMPACT_ATOMS: atom_id res chain seq x y z
N MET A 1 -12.87 -3.42 12.37
CA MET A 1 -11.42 -3.73 12.38
C MET A 1 -10.77 -3.02 11.20
N SER A 2 -9.80 -2.13 11.45
CA SER A 2 -9.26 -1.20 10.43
C SER A 2 -8.33 -1.89 9.42
N SER A 3 -8.43 -1.49 8.16
CA SER A 3 -7.59 -1.93 7.03
C SER A 3 -6.09 -1.81 7.30
N LEU A 4 -5.70 -0.94 8.23
CA LEU A 4 -4.32 -0.70 8.67
C LEU A 4 -3.76 -1.82 9.54
N LEU A 5 -4.59 -2.45 10.38
CA LEU A 5 -4.19 -3.62 11.18
C LEU A 5 -3.96 -4.83 10.27
N LYS A 6 -4.76 -4.96 9.21
CA LYS A 6 -4.55 -5.97 8.17
C LYS A 6 -3.22 -5.71 7.45
N LEU A 7 -2.96 -4.49 6.99
CA LEU A 7 -1.70 -4.12 6.35
C LEU A 7 -0.46 -4.39 7.23
N LYS A 8 -0.55 -4.13 8.54
CA LYS A 8 0.56 -4.35 9.48
C LYS A 8 0.84 -5.83 9.71
N HIS A 9 -0.20 -6.66 9.93
CA HIS A 9 -0.03 -8.10 10.09
C HIS A 9 0.44 -8.78 8.81
N ILE A 10 -0.09 -8.35 7.67
CA ILE A 10 0.26 -8.90 6.38
C ILE A 10 1.72 -8.52 6.06
N LYS A 11 2.15 -7.26 6.30
CA LYS A 11 3.58 -6.84 6.20
C LYS A 11 4.51 -7.71 7.05
N GLN A 12 4.09 -8.05 8.26
CA GLN A 12 4.88 -8.88 9.16
C GLN A 12 5.11 -10.28 8.55
N ARG A 13 4.07 -10.85 7.92
CA ARG A 13 4.14 -12.12 7.18
C ARG A 13 5.06 -12.04 5.94
N PHE A 14 5.07 -10.89 5.26
CA PHE A 14 5.91 -10.62 4.08
C PHE A 14 7.40 -10.45 4.39
N LEU A 15 7.73 -9.80 5.51
CA LEU A 15 9.13 -9.60 5.91
C LEU A 15 9.76 -10.84 6.55
N THR A 16 8.96 -11.77 7.08
CA THR A 16 9.48 -12.97 7.75
C THR A 16 9.48 -14.22 6.88
N ASN A 17 8.60 -14.33 5.88
CA ASN A 17 8.47 -15.56 5.07
C ASN A 17 9.00 -15.34 3.66
N SER A 18 10.32 -15.42 3.53
CA SER A 18 11.07 -15.53 2.27
C SER A 18 10.95 -16.92 1.63
N THR A 19 9.74 -17.46 1.54
CA THR A 19 9.44 -18.70 0.81
C THR A 19 8.38 -18.39 -0.22
N SER A 20 8.84 -18.22 -1.47
CA SER A 20 8.09 -18.06 -2.73
C SER A 20 6.65 -17.58 -2.57
N LEU A 21 6.43 -16.26 -2.61
CA LEU A 21 5.10 -15.69 -2.78
C LEU A 21 4.52 -16.22 -4.10
N THR A 22 3.27 -16.68 -4.08
CA THR A 22 2.57 -17.06 -5.30
C THR A 22 2.21 -15.81 -6.11
N GLU A 23 1.94 -15.97 -7.40
CA GLU A 23 1.46 -14.85 -8.24
C GLU A 23 0.15 -14.25 -7.69
N GLN A 24 -0.73 -15.08 -7.12
CA GLN A 24 -1.98 -14.62 -6.46
C GLN A 24 -1.70 -13.80 -5.20
N ASP A 25 -0.72 -14.19 -4.39
CA ASP A 25 -0.31 -13.37 -3.25
C ASP A 25 0.18 -12.02 -3.75
N LEU A 26 1.08 -12.02 -4.74
CA LEU A 26 1.67 -10.81 -5.30
C LEU A 26 0.62 -9.86 -5.92
N GLU A 27 -0.38 -10.41 -6.61
CA GLU A 27 -1.53 -9.65 -7.10
C GLU A 27 -2.31 -8.99 -5.96
N LEU A 28 -2.67 -9.75 -4.91
CA LEU A 28 -3.36 -9.21 -3.73
C LEU A 28 -2.54 -8.08 -3.09
N TRP A 29 -1.22 -8.25 -3.02
CA TRP A 29 -0.32 -7.26 -2.45
C TRP A 29 -0.27 -5.96 -3.23
N VAL A 30 -0.22 -6.05 -4.56
CA VAL A 30 -0.25 -4.88 -5.44
C VAL A 30 -1.57 -4.12 -5.27
N HIS A 31 -2.71 -4.83 -5.19
CA HIS A 31 -4.00 -4.19 -4.96
C HIS A 31 -4.09 -3.53 -3.57
N LEU A 32 -3.57 -4.19 -2.52
CA LEU A 32 -3.52 -3.61 -1.17
C LEU A 32 -2.62 -2.37 -1.11
N TYR A 33 -1.51 -2.37 -1.85
CA TYR A 33 -0.65 -1.21 -1.99
C TYR A 33 -1.39 -0.05 -2.67
N ALA A 34 -2.02 -0.30 -3.82
CA ALA A 34 -2.77 0.70 -4.57
C ALA A 34 -3.88 1.33 -3.72
N LEU A 35 -4.65 0.51 -3.00
CA LEU A 35 -5.69 0.99 -2.09
C LEU A 35 -5.14 1.86 -0.96
N ALA A 36 -4.03 1.45 -0.34
CA ALA A 36 -3.39 2.24 0.72
C ALA A 36 -2.85 3.58 0.18
N LYS A 37 -2.34 3.59 -1.05
CA LYS A 37 -1.88 4.82 -1.71
C LYS A 37 -3.05 5.79 -1.97
N GLN A 38 -4.17 5.27 -2.46
CA GLN A 38 -5.39 6.05 -2.66
C GLN A 38 -5.91 6.64 -1.34
N GLN A 39 -5.92 5.86 -0.25
CA GLN A 39 -6.29 6.36 1.08
C GLN A 39 -5.37 7.48 1.56
N GLN A 40 -4.08 7.38 1.27
CA GLN A 40 -3.10 8.41 1.61
C GLN A 40 -3.33 9.71 0.83
N GLN A 41 -3.56 9.60 -0.49
CA GLN A 41 -3.88 10.75 -1.34
C GLN A 41 -5.17 11.44 -0.86
N PHE A 42 -6.21 10.66 -0.55
CA PHE A 42 -7.47 11.17 -0.03
C PHE A 42 -7.31 11.88 1.32
N ALA A 43 -6.60 11.26 2.27
CA ALA A 43 -6.32 11.89 3.57
C ALA A 43 -5.50 13.17 3.43
N HIS A 44 -4.54 13.20 2.48
CA HIS A 44 -3.77 14.40 2.18
C HIS A 44 -4.63 15.52 1.61
N ALA A 45 -5.54 15.21 0.67
CA ALA A 45 -6.46 16.17 0.08
C ALA A 45 -7.46 16.74 1.10
N LEU A 46 -7.90 15.93 2.07
CA LEU A 46 -8.82 16.39 3.11
C LEU A 46 -8.15 17.15 4.26
N TYR A 47 -6.84 17.01 4.43
CA TYR A 47 -6.12 17.59 5.57
C TYR A 47 -6.37 19.08 5.78
N PRO A 48 -6.35 19.96 4.74
CA PRO A 48 -6.62 21.39 4.92
C PRO A 48 -8.02 21.66 5.49
N SER A 49 -9.04 20.96 4.98
CA SER A 49 -10.42 21.10 5.45
C SER A 49 -10.59 20.58 6.89
N LEU A 50 -9.96 19.45 7.22
CA LEU A 50 -9.97 18.92 8.58
C LEU A 50 -9.27 19.87 9.57
N ALA A 51 -8.19 20.52 9.14
CA ALA A 51 -7.45 21.49 9.95
C ALA A 51 -8.24 22.77 10.21
N GLN A 52 -8.90 23.32 9.19
CA GLN A 52 -9.77 24.48 9.36
C GLN A 52 -10.94 24.22 10.32
N LEU A 53 -11.48 23.00 10.28
CA LEU A 53 -12.62 22.59 11.12
C LEU A 53 -12.21 22.11 12.51
N ASN A 54 -10.91 22.07 12.86
CA ASN A 54 -10.39 21.43 14.07
C ASN A 54 -11.00 20.03 14.29
N SER A 55 -11.09 19.25 13.20
CA SER A 55 -11.79 17.97 13.21
C SER A 55 -11.06 16.94 14.08
N PRO A 56 -11.78 16.11 14.85
CA PRO A 56 -11.17 14.99 15.58
C PRO A 56 -10.55 13.93 14.65
N LEU A 57 -10.85 13.98 13.35
CA LEU A 57 -10.27 13.10 12.34
C LEU A 57 -8.86 13.53 11.90
N LEU A 58 -8.38 14.70 12.33
CA LEU A 58 -7.09 15.23 11.93
C LEU A 58 -5.93 14.31 12.34
N THR A 59 -5.99 13.75 13.56
CA THR A 59 -5.03 12.75 14.05
C THR A 59 -4.99 11.51 13.17
N GLN A 60 -6.14 11.07 12.64
CA GLN A 60 -6.22 9.90 11.75
C GLN A 60 -5.64 10.22 10.36
N ALA A 61 -5.91 11.41 9.83
CA ALA A 61 -5.33 11.87 8.57
C ALA A 61 -3.79 11.97 8.65
N GLU A 62 -3.26 12.44 9.79
CA GLU A 62 -1.79 12.47 10.03
C GLU A 62 -1.20 11.06 10.11
N GLN A 63 -1.85 10.16 10.83
CA GLN A 63 -1.41 8.77 10.91
C GLN A 63 -1.38 8.08 9.54
N ILE A 64 -2.38 8.35 8.68
CA ILE A 64 -2.42 7.86 7.31
C ILE A 64 -1.29 8.48 6.46
N LYS A 65 -1.06 9.78 6.59
CA LYS A 65 0.04 10.49 5.89
C LYS A 65 1.41 9.94 6.28
N LEU A 66 1.64 9.63 7.57
CA LEU A 66 2.91 9.09 8.09
C LEU A 66 3.24 7.68 7.59
N GLN A 67 2.29 6.97 6.97
CA GLN A 67 2.53 5.65 6.37
C GLN A 67 3.27 5.71 5.03
N ASP A 68 3.65 6.90 4.56
CA ASP A 68 4.39 7.09 3.32
C ASP A 68 5.71 6.31 3.26
N THR A 69 6.50 6.36 4.33
CA THR A 69 7.78 5.64 4.42
C THR A 69 7.60 4.12 4.34
N LEU A 70 6.49 3.63 4.87
CA LEU A 70 6.07 2.24 4.81
C LEU A 70 5.71 1.84 3.38
N LEU A 71 4.89 2.64 2.70
CA LEU A 71 4.50 2.43 1.31
C LEU A 71 5.70 2.46 0.37
N ARG A 72 6.62 3.42 0.51
CA ARG A 72 7.82 3.50 -0.34
C ARG A 72 8.69 2.23 -0.25
N ARG A 73 8.90 1.69 0.95
CA ARG A 73 9.63 0.43 1.14
C ARG A 73 8.88 -0.75 0.50
N THR A 74 7.56 -0.82 0.68
CA THR A 74 6.74 -1.87 0.08
C THR A 74 6.75 -1.81 -1.45
N LYS A 75 6.65 -0.62 -2.08
CA LYS A 75 6.75 -0.45 -3.54
C LYS A 75 8.03 -1.07 -4.09
N GLY A 76 9.18 -0.76 -3.47
CA GLY A 76 10.48 -1.29 -3.89
C GLY A 76 10.56 -2.82 -3.85
N THR A 77 9.96 -3.46 -2.84
CA THR A 77 9.94 -4.93 -2.78
C THR A 77 8.95 -5.53 -3.77
N LEU A 78 7.77 -4.92 -3.97
CA LEU A 78 6.79 -5.39 -4.95
C LEU A 78 7.34 -5.34 -6.37
N LEU A 79 8.02 -4.26 -6.75
CA LEU A 79 8.67 -4.16 -8.07
C LEU A 79 9.67 -5.30 -8.30
N LYS A 80 10.54 -5.58 -7.32
CA LYS A 80 11.51 -6.69 -7.43
C LYS A 80 10.85 -8.07 -7.56
N GLN A 81 9.67 -8.26 -6.99
CA GLN A 81 8.92 -9.51 -7.08
C GLN A 81 8.13 -9.61 -8.39
N LEU A 82 7.59 -8.48 -8.88
CA LEU A 82 6.91 -8.41 -10.17
C LEU A 82 7.86 -8.72 -11.32
N ASP A 83 9.14 -8.33 -11.24
CA ASP A 83 10.16 -8.70 -12.22
C ASP A 83 10.36 -10.22 -12.37
N GLN A 84 9.89 -11.01 -11.40
CA GLN A 84 10.00 -12.47 -11.39
C GLN A 84 8.73 -13.18 -11.89
N ILE A 85 7.64 -12.45 -12.18
CA ILE A 85 6.42 -13.02 -12.75
C ILE A 85 6.71 -13.52 -14.18
N SER A 86 6.24 -14.73 -14.48
CA SER A 86 6.46 -15.34 -15.80
C SER A 86 5.47 -14.85 -16.85
N ASP A 87 4.22 -14.55 -16.48
CA ASP A 87 3.22 -14.01 -17.41
C ASP A 87 3.39 -12.49 -17.65
N PRO A 88 3.78 -12.06 -18.87
CA PRO A 88 4.00 -10.65 -19.17
C PRO A 88 2.73 -9.80 -19.13
N HIS A 89 1.55 -10.39 -19.34
CA HIS A 89 0.28 -9.66 -19.30
C HIS A 89 -0.09 -9.29 -17.86
N THR A 90 -0.10 -10.27 -16.96
CA THR A 90 -0.30 -10.06 -15.52
C THR A 90 0.75 -9.09 -14.96
N GLN A 91 2.02 -9.26 -15.32
CA GLN A 91 3.09 -8.36 -14.89
C GLN A 91 2.82 -6.90 -15.27
N ARG A 92 2.47 -6.61 -16.53
CA ARG A 92 2.17 -5.24 -16.98
C ARG A 92 0.96 -4.65 -16.28
N TYR A 93 -0.10 -5.45 -16.10
CA TYR A 93 -1.29 -5.01 -15.37
C TYR A 93 -0.94 -4.62 -13.94
N LEU A 94 -0.23 -5.47 -13.21
CA LEU A 94 0.15 -5.20 -11.83
C LEU A 94 1.13 -4.03 -11.71
N LEU A 95 2.07 -3.87 -12.65
CA LEU A 95 2.93 -2.68 -12.72
C LEU A 95 2.12 -1.40 -12.93
N SER A 96 1.05 -1.44 -13.74
CA SER A 96 0.19 -0.28 -13.95
C SER A 96 -0.54 0.17 -12.68
N LEU A 97 -0.85 -0.76 -11.76
CA LEU A 97 -1.45 -0.44 -10.46
C LEU A 97 -0.43 0.17 -9.47
N LEU A 98 0.86 0.05 -9.76
CA LEU A 98 1.94 0.68 -8.99
C LEU A 98 2.44 1.99 -9.61
N ALA A 99 1.97 2.32 -10.82
CA ALA A 99 2.25 3.56 -11.50
C ALA A 99 1.40 4.68 -10.86
N ASP A 100 2.09 5.49 -10.06
CA ASP A 100 1.69 6.69 -9.31
C ASP A 100 0.21 7.02 -9.12
#